data_AF-A0A522XGL2-F1
#
_entry.id   AF-A0A522XGL2-F1
#
_cell.length_a   1.000
_cell.length_b   1.000
_cell.length_c   1.000
_cell.angle_alpha   90.00
_cell.angle_beta   90.00
_cell.angle_gamma   90.00
#
_symmetry.space_group_name_H-M   'P 1'
#
loop_
_entity.id
_entity.type
_entity.pdbx_description
1 polymer ?
#
loop_
_entity_poly.entity_id
_entity_poly.type
_entity_poly.pdbx_seq_one_letter_code
_entity_poly.pdbx_strand_id
1 'polypeptide(L)'
;MKEIHFVEREHVQNLTQVCPERDEWESGDWSVRREKAFELIDRELYLHRGQKQPAFFAGIIIGFYCIDTQGASRMKERIVFRVRRVRELEGKVTPQEGWGNEQKTVY
;
A
#
# COMPACT_ATOMS: atom_id res chain seq x y z
N MET A 1 -9.63 -12.73 -5.69
CA MET A 1 -9.83 -11.85 -4.52
C MET A 1 -9.05 -10.58 -4.83
N LYS A 2 -9.61 -9.38 -4.66
CA LYS A 2 -8.88 -8.15 -4.96
C LYS A 2 -7.79 -7.94 -3.90
N GLU A 3 -6.53 -7.90 -4.32
CA GLU A 3 -5.39 -7.54 -3.49
C GLU A 3 -4.53 -6.48 -4.21
N ILE A 4 -3.86 -5.62 -3.42
CA ILE A 4 -2.95 -4.62 -3.95
C ILE A 4 -1.54 -4.79 -3.40
N HIS A 5 -0.57 -4.81 -4.31
CA HIS A 5 0.85 -4.84 -3.99
C HIS A 5 1.47 -3.50 -4.35
N PHE A 6 2.26 -2.96 -3.42
CA PHE A 6 3.07 -1.78 -3.64
C PHE A 6 4.56 -2.09 -3.41
N VAL A 7 5.41 -1.40 -4.16
CA VAL A 7 6.86 -1.38 -3.90
C VAL A 7 7.20 -0.07 -3.20
N GLU A 8 7.63 -0.17 -1.95
CA GLU A 8 8.23 0.95 -1.23
C GLU A 8 9.70 1.07 -1.65
N ARG A 9 10.10 2.25 -2.14
CA ARG A 9 11.49 2.49 -2.54
C ARG A 9 12.43 2.29 -1.35
N GLU A 10 13.56 1.65 -1.60
CA GLU A 10 14.66 1.60 -0.62
C GLU A 10 14.99 3.02 -0.15
N HIS A 11 15.15 3.19 1.17
CA HIS A 11 15.42 4.45 1.89
C HIS A 11 14.24 5.39 2.18
N VAL A 12 13.01 5.05 1.81
CA VAL A 12 11.84 5.78 2.29
C VAL A 12 11.05 4.88 3.24
N GLN A 13 11.21 5.07 4.55
CA GLN A 13 10.34 4.41 5.53
C GLN A 13 9.01 5.16 5.54
N ASN A 14 8.02 4.68 4.78
CA ASN A 14 6.71 5.31 4.76
C ASN A 14 5.68 4.60 5.63
N LEU A 15 6.08 3.55 6.35
CA LEU A 15 5.18 2.85 7.26
C LEU A 15 5.22 3.49 8.66
N THR A 16 4.10 4.06 9.09
CA THR A 16 3.98 4.71 10.40
C THR A 16 2.99 3.96 11.28
N GLN A 17 3.38 3.56 12.49
CA GLN A 17 2.45 2.93 13.43
C GLN A 17 1.54 3.99 14.04
N VAL A 18 0.22 3.82 13.90
CA VAL A 18 -0.77 4.78 14.41
C VAL A 18 -1.53 4.27 15.64
N CYS A 19 -1.66 2.96 15.79
CA CYS A 19 -2.25 2.36 16.99
C CYS A 19 -1.53 1.05 17.34
N PRO A 20 -0.58 1.06 18.28
CA PRO A 20 0.15 -0.13 18.69
C PRO A 20 -0.75 -1.24 19.25
N GLU A 21 -1.78 -0.88 20.03
CA GLU A 21 -2.70 -1.83 20.66
C GLU A 21 -3.54 -2.62 19.66
N ARG A 22 -3.75 -2.07 18.46
CA ARG A 22 -4.57 -2.68 17.40
C ARG A 22 -3.76 -3.13 16.18
N ASP A 23 -2.42 -3.04 16.27
CA ASP A 23 -1.46 -3.27 15.19
C ASP A 23 -1.88 -2.54 13.88
N GLU A 24 -2.27 -1.27 14.03
CA GLU A 24 -2.68 -0.41 12.90
C GLU A 24 -1.54 0.50 12.46
N TRP A 25 -1.38 0.58 11.14
CA TRP A 25 -0.30 1.27 10.47
C TRP A 25 -0.84 2.11 9.32
N GLU A 26 -0.15 3.19 9.01
CA GLU A 26 -0.32 3.97 7.79
C GLU A 26 0.80 3.60 6.83
N SER A 27 0.42 3.36 5.57
CA SER A 27 1.37 3.16 4.47
C SER A 27 1.91 4.49 3.95
N GLY A 28 2.76 4.45 2.92
CA GLY A 28 3.14 5.65 2.19
C GLY A 28 2.05 6.25 1.33
N ASP A 29 2.43 7.26 0.56
CA ASP A 29 1.54 7.94 -0.37
C ASP A 29 1.61 7.30 -1.77
N TRP A 30 0.46 6.84 -2.26
CA TRP A 30 0.38 6.05 -3.49
C TRP A 30 -0.39 6.80 -4.57
N SER A 31 -0.01 6.56 -5.83
CA SER A 31 -0.70 7.09 -7.02
C SER A 31 -1.98 6.30 -7.35
N VAL A 32 -2.92 6.23 -6.41
CA VAL A 32 -4.18 5.49 -6.57
C VAL A 32 -5.33 6.48 -6.75
N ARG A 33 -6.26 6.20 -7.67
CA ARG A 33 -7.49 6.99 -7.79
C ARG A 33 -8.37 6.73 -6.57
N ARG A 34 -9.04 7.76 -6.05
CA ARG A 34 -9.93 7.65 -4.90
C ARG A 34 -10.98 6.55 -5.05
N GLU A 35 -11.59 6.42 -6.22
CA GLU A 35 -12.59 5.38 -6.51
C GLU A 35 -12.01 3.98 -6.32
N LYS A 36 -10.79 3.75 -6.80
CA LYS A 36 -10.08 2.48 -6.62
C LYS A 36 -9.70 2.25 -5.15
N ALA A 37 -9.33 3.30 -4.41
CA ALA A 37 -9.03 3.20 -2.98
C ALA A 37 -10.27 2.76 -2.17
N PHE A 38 -11.46 3.25 -2.52
CA PHE A 38 -12.72 2.78 -1.94
C PHE A 38 -12.98 1.29 -2.19
N GLU A 39 -12.70 0.80 -3.41
CA GLU A 39 -12.87 -0.62 -3.73
C GLU A 39 -11.88 -1.55 -2.99
N LEU A 40 -10.80 -0.98 -2.45
CA LEU A 40 -9.76 -1.70 -1.73
C LEU A 40 -9.99 -1.75 -0.21
N ILE A 41 -11.03 -1.11 0.32
CA ILE A 41 -11.44 -1.29 1.73
C ILE A 41 -11.78 -2.76 1.98
N ASP A 42 -11.37 -3.28 3.13
CA ASP A 42 -11.46 -4.70 3.53
C ASP A 42 -10.69 -5.67 2.62
N ARG A 43 -9.76 -5.16 1.81
CA ARG A 43 -8.86 -5.95 0.96
C ARG A 43 -7.45 -6.02 1.49
N GLU A 44 -6.70 -6.99 0.99
CA GLU A 44 -5.32 -7.22 1.37
C GLU A 44 -4.40 -6.20 0.68
N LEU A 45 -3.49 -5.65 1.47
CA LEU A 45 -2.40 -4.80 1.02
C LEU A 45 -1.07 -5.46 1.36
N TYR A 46 -0.18 -5.47 0.39
CA TYR A 46 1.17 -6.01 0.50
C TYR A 46 2.21 -4.95 0.15
N LEU A 47 3.19 -4.75 1.02
CA LEU A 47 4.33 -3.88 0.78
C LEU A 47 5.59 -4.71 0.55
N HIS A 48 6.25 -4.42 -0.56
CA HIS A 48 7.48 -5.05 -0.99
C HIS A 48 8.60 -4.02 -1.02
N ARG A 49 9.84 -4.44 -0.75
CA ARG A 49 11.04 -3.61 -0.95
C ARG A 49 11.48 -3.59 -2.43
N GLY A 50 10.99 -4.54 -3.22
CA GLY A 50 11.21 -4.63 -4.66
C GLY A 50 10.21 -5.60 -5.29
N GLN A 51 9.97 -5.49 -6.60
CA GLN A 51 8.96 -6.29 -7.31
C GLN A 51 9.16 -7.81 -7.22
N LYS A 52 10.40 -8.26 -6.94
CA LYS A 52 10.78 -9.67 -6.80
C LYS A 52 11.01 -10.10 -5.34
N GLN A 53 10.85 -9.19 -4.39
CA GLN A 53 11.11 -9.46 -2.98
C GLN A 53 9.82 -9.86 -2.27
N PRO A 54 9.89 -10.72 -1.25
CA PRO A 54 8.75 -11.05 -0.43
C PRO A 54 8.16 -9.79 0.22
N ALA A 55 6.85 -9.81 0.47
CA ALA A 55 6.21 -8.73 1.21
C ALA A 55 6.81 -8.65 2.62
N PHE A 56 7.38 -7.50 2.97
CA PHE A 56 7.93 -7.27 4.33
C PHE A 56 6.84 -6.83 5.30
N PHE A 57 5.71 -6.35 4.77
CA PHE A 57 4.54 -5.94 5.53
C PHE A 57 3.29 -6.31 4.73
N ALA A 58 2.29 -6.83 5.42
CA ALA A 58 1.01 -7.15 4.83
C ALA A 58 -0.13 -6.97 5.84
N GLY A 59 -1.33 -6.70 5.35
CA GLY A 59 -2.49 -6.53 6.20
C GLY A 59 -3.77 -6.21 5.45
N ILE A 60 -4.82 -5.89 6.20
CA ILE A 60 -6.14 -5.54 5.66
C ILE A 60 -6.31 -4.03 5.71
N ILE A 61 -6.73 -3.44 4.58
CA ILE A 61 -7.03 -2.01 4.49
C ILE A 61 -8.31 -1.73 5.28
N ILE A 62 -8.19 -0.91 6.32
CA ILE A 62 -9.31 -0.50 7.18
C ILE A 62 -9.78 0.93 6.88
N GLY A 63 -9.05 1.66 6.03
CA GLY A 63 -9.37 3.02 5.65
C GLY A 63 -8.30 3.63 4.75
N PHE A 64 -8.55 4.84 4.26
CA PHE A 64 -7.54 5.65 3.59
C PHE A 64 -7.87 7.14 3.73
N TYR A 65 -6.88 7.99 3.50
CA TYR A 65 -7.09 9.42 3.33
C TYR A 65 -6.27 9.95 2.15
N CYS A 66 -6.69 11.11 1.63
CA CYS A 66 -6.03 11.78 0.53
C CYS A 66 -5.09 12.84 1.07
N ILE A 67 -3.90 12.97 0.50
CA ILE A 67 -3.00 14.09 0.72
C ILE A 67 -2.76 14.82 -0.60
N ASP A 68 -2.73 16.15 -0.52
CA ASP A 68 -2.33 17.00 -1.63
C ASP A 68 -0.81 17.18 -1.62
N THR A 69 -0.15 16.63 -2.63
CA THR A 69 1.28 16.89 -2.81
C THR A 69 1.46 18.13 -3.68
N GLN A 70 2.12 19.16 -3.15
CA GLN A 70 2.52 20.32 -3.95
C GLN A 70 3.68 19.93 -4.87
N GLY A 71 3.41 19.85 -6.17
CA GLY A 71 4.41 19.68 -7.21
C GLY A 71 4.36 20.83 -8.22
N ALA A 72 5.51 21.14 -8.83
CA ALA A 72 5.81 22.32 -9.66
C ALA A 72 4.89 22.61 -10.88
N SER A 73 3.81 21.87 -11.10
CA SER A 73 2.86 22.19 -12.18
C SER A 73 1.43 21.69 -11.99
N ARG A 74 1.14 20.70 -11.12
CA ARG A 74 -0.22 20.26 -10.78
C ARG A 74 -0.26 19.61 -9.40
N MET A 75 -1.29 19.91 -8.60
CA MET A 75 -1.65 19.10 -7.44
C MET A 75 -1.89 17.66 -7.90
N LYS A 76 -1.16 16.71 -7.31
CA LYS A 76 -1.42 15.28 -7.49
C LYS A 76 -1.92 14.75 -6.16
N GLU A 77 -3.19 14.38 -6.13
CA GLU A 77 -3.80 13.64 -5.03
C GLU A 77 -3.04 12.31 -4.87
N ARG A 78 -2.61 12.03 -3.65
CA ARG A 78 -2.02 10.75 -3.25
C ARG A 78 -2.86 10.12 -2.16
N ILE A 79 -2.89 8.80 -2.15
CA ILE A 79 -3.67 8.03 -1.17
C ILE A 79 -2.72 7.42 -0.15
N VAL A 80 -3.02 7.63 1.12
CA VAL A 80 -2.40 6.92 2.23
C VAL A 80 -3.40 5.91 2.78
N PHE A 81 -3.06 4.62 2.76
CA PHE A 81 -3.90 3.57 3.34
C PHE A 81 -3.60 3.39 4.83
N ARG A 82 -4.67 3.23 5.61
CA ARG A 82 -4.61 2.71 6.98
C ARG A 82 -4.87 1.21 6.92
N VAL A 83 -3.97 0.45 7.51
CA VAL A 83 -3.88 -0.99 7.38
C VAL A 83 -3.77 -1.60 8.76
N ARG A 84 -4.60 -2.60 9.04
CA ARG A 84 -4.39 -3.50 10.18
C ARG A 84 -3.44 -4.60 9.74
N ARG A 85 -2.26 -4.68 10.36
CA ARG A 85 -1.23 -5.66 10.01
C ARG A 85 -1.76 -7.08 10.25
N VAL A 86 -1.46 -7.97 9.31
CA VAL A 86 -1.72 -9.40 9.44
C VAL A 86 -0.42 -10.14 9.11
N ARG A 87 0.31 -10.54 10.14
CA ARG A 87 1.65 -11.14 9.99
C ARG A 87 1.65 -12.44 9.20
N GLU A 88 0.53 -13.16 9.20
CA GLU A 88 0.35 -14.40 8.42
C GLU A 88 0.36 -14.17 6.90
N LEU A 89 0.10 -12.94 6.45
CA LEU A 89 0.15 -12.55 5.04
C LEU A 89 1.55 -12.09 4.60
N GLU A 90 2.47 -11.88 5.55
CA GLU A 90 3.84 -11.46 5.24
C GLU A 90 4.65 -12.60 4.60
N GLY A 91 5.70 -12.25 3.87
CA GLY A 91 6.51 -13.24 3.15
C GLY A 91 5.93 -13.69 1.80
N LYS A 92 4.69 -13.29 1.45
CA LYS A 92 4.08 -13.61 0.16
C LYS A 92 4.91 -13.03 -0.98
N VAL A 93 5.32 -13.89 -1.90
CA VAL A 93 5.99 -13.50 -3.16
C VAL A 93 4.93 -13.41 -4.24
N THR A 94 4.83 -12.27 -4.91
CA THR A 94 3.92 -12.10 -6.05
C THR A 94 4.68 -12.28 -7.37
N PRO A 95 4.13 -12.97 -8.38
CA PRO A 95 4.80 -13.16 -9.67
C PRO A 95 5.04 -11.83 -10.40
N GLN A 96 6.08 -11.77 -11.24
CA GLN A 96 6.49 -10.53 -11.93
C GLN A 96 5.45 -9.99 -12.94
N GLU A 97 4.54 -10.84 -13.41
CA GLU A 97 3.53 -10.45 -14.37
C GLU A 97 2.48 -9.49 -13.74
N GLY A 98 2.13 -8.41 -14.44
CA GLY A 98 1.12 -7.43 -14.01
C GLY A 98 1.60 -6.25 -13.15
N TRP A 99 2.91 -6.11 -12.92
CA TRP A 99 3.49 -4.93 -12.26
C TRP A 99 3.49 -3.70 -13.19
N GLY A 100 2.98 -2.57 -12.69
CA GLY A 100 3.36 -1.23 -13.20
C GLY A 100 4.69 -0.78 -12.57
N ASN A 101 5.03 0.51 -12.66
CA ASN A 101 6.29 1.02 -12.10
C ASN A 101 6.46 0.68 -10.61
N GLU A 102 5.41 0.87 -9.79
CA GLU A 102 5.51 0.74 -8.32
C GLU A 102 4.29 0.03 -7.69
N GLN A 103 3.31 -0.40 -8.49
CA GLN A 103 2.08 -1.01 -8.00
C GLN A 103 1.61 -2.16 -8.90
N LYS A 104 0.94 -3.13 -8.30
CA LYS A 104 0.24 -4.23 -8.97
C LYS A 104 -1.10 -4.47 -8.27
N THR A 105 -2.14 -4.71 -9.05
CA THR A 105 -3.46 -5.10 -8.53
C THR A 105 -3.81 -6.45 -9.09
N VAL A 106 -4.13 -7.40 -8.22
CA VAL A 106 -4.55 -8.76 -8.58
C VAL A 106 -6.04 -8.88 -8.26
N TYR A 107 -6.80 -9.54 -9.14
CA TYR A 107 -8.26 -9.67 -9.05
C TYR A 107 -8.68 -11.06 -8.58
#